data_AF-A0A7T0JS82-F1
#
_entry.id   AF-A0A7T0JS82-F1
#
_cell.length_a   1.000
_cell.length_b   1.000
_cell.length_c   1.000
_cell.angle_alpha   90.00
_cell.angle_beta   90.00
_cell.angle_gamma   90.00
#
_symmetry.space_group_name_H-M   'P 1'
#
loop_
_entity.id
_entity.type
_entity.pdbx_description
1 polymer ?
#
loop_
_entity_poly.entity_id
_entity_poly.type
_entity_poly.pdbx_seq_one_letter_code
_entity_poly.pdbx_strand_id
1 'polypeptide(L)'
;MGETQKLMIAVAGVFVVGFLLVGASKEQTNEEKEAASQIRTLVAMQEMANQKCPKLIENKTGSQVFFPSKTDTDKETYVTLEWVGEAGDNFKTASCTLHQSLGGVSKLVIDDKVLIDKKI
;
A
#
# COMPACT_ATOMS: atom_id res chain seq x y z
N MET A 1 26.68 -28.96 -48.27
CA MET A 1 25.61 -28.48 -47.37
C MET A 1 24.65 -27.65 -48.21
N GLY A 2 23.43 -28.12 -48.42
CA GLY A 2 22.44 -27.40 -49.25
C GLY A 2 21.97 -26.12 -48.56
N GLU A 3 21.66 -25.08 -49.32
CA GLU A 3 21.21 -23.78 -48.79
C GLU A 3 20.02 -23.92 -47.81
N THR A 4 19.17 -24.92 -48.03
CA THR A 4 18.06 -25.30 -47.14
C THR A 4 18.52 -25.72 -45.73
N GLN A 5 19.65 -26.43 -45.60
CA GLN A 5 20.20 -26.80 -44.28
C GLN A 5 20.76 -25.58 -43.52
N LYS A 6 21.35 -24.60 -44.23
CA LYS A 6 21.81 -23.34 -43.61
C LYS A 6 20.64 -22.50 -43.11
N LEU A 7 19.56 -22.42 -43.88
CA LEU A 7 18.34 -21.72 -43.48
C LEU A 7 17.70 -22.34 -42.23
N MET A 8 17.60 -23.67 -42.17
CA MET A 8 17.01 -24.36 -41.01
C MET A 8 17.82 -24.18 -39.72
N ILE A 9 19.16 -24.19 -39.81
CA ILE A 9 20.04 -23.93 -38.65
C ILE A 9 19.92 -22.49 -38.17
N ALA A 10 19.83 -21.51 -39.09
CA ALA A 10 19.67 -20.11 -38.74
C ALA A 10 18.35 -19.84 -38.00
N VAL A 11 17.25 -20.43 -38.49
CA VAL A 11 15.93 -20.31 -37.85
C VAL A 11 15.93 -20.94 -36.45
N ALA A 12 16.49 -22.14 -36.31
CA ALA A 12 16.61 -22.79 -35.00
C ALA A 12 17.47 -21.97 -34.02
N GLY A 13 18.55 -21.34 -34.50
CA GLY A 13 19.40 -20.46 -33.69
C GLY A 13 18.65 -19.24 -33.13
N VAL A 14 17.81 -18.59 -33.93
CA VAL A 14 16.99 -17.45 -33.48
C VAL A 14 15.98 -17.87 -32.42
N PHE A 15 15.36 -19.05 -32.56
CA PHE A 15 14.45 -19.57 -31.55
C PHE A 15 15.17 -19.85 -30.22
N VAL A 16 16.34 -20.51 -30.25
CA VAL A 16 17.10 -20.81 -29.03
C VAL A 16 17.53 -19.53 -28.31
N VAL A 17 18.03 -18.52 -29.04
CA VAL A 17 18.41 -17.23 -28.45
C VAL A 17 17.19 -16.50 -27.90
N GLY A 18 16.05 -16.54 -28.60
CA GLY A 18 14.79 -15.97 -28.13
C GLY A 18 14.30 -16.63 -26.83
N PHE A 19 14.34 -17.95 -26.73
CA PHE A 19 13.95 -18.68 -25.51
C PHE A 19 14.93 -18.45 -24.35
N LEU A 20 16.23 -18.31 -24.60
CA LEU A 20 17.21 -17.96 -23.58
C LEU A 20 17.00 -16.55 -23.03
N LEU A 21 16.76 -15.56 -23.90
CA LEU A 21 16.46 -14.19 -23.48
C LEU A 21 15.16 -14.13 -22.66
N VAL A 22 14.09 -14.81 -23.08
CA VAL A 22 12.84 -14.87 -22.32
C VAL A 22 13.01 -15.62 -20.99
N GLY A 23 13.85 -16.66 -20.93
CA GLY A 23 14.18 -17.37 -19.71
C GLY A 23 14.92 -16.49 -18.69
N ALA A 24 15.91 -15.72 -19.16
CA ALA A 24 16.66 -14.77 -18.34
C ALA A 24 15.82 -13.54 -17.92
N SER A 25 14.87 -13.08 -18.75
CA SER A 25 13.97 -11.98 -18.39
C SER A 25 12.85 -12.37 -17.42
N LYS A 26 12.68 -13.66 -17.11
CA LYS A 26 11.68 -14.15 -16.14
C LYS A 26 12.18 -14.10 -14.69
N GLU A 27 13.47 -13.89 -14.48
CA GLU A 27 14.02 -13.56 -13.18
C GLU A 27 13.71 -12.09 -12.89
N GLN A 28 12.44 -11.79 -12.57
CA GLN A 28 12.13 -10.56 -11.83
C GLN A 28 13.06 -10.56 -10.62
N THR A 29 13.92 -9.54 -10.56
CA THR A 29 14.89 -9.42 -9.48
C THR A 29 14.13 -9.41 -8.14
N ASN A 30 14.74 -9.91 -7.07
CA ASN A 30 14.07 -9.92 -5.75
C ASN A 30 13.58 -8.51 -5.36
N GLU A 31 14.26 -7.47 -5.84
CA GLU A 31 13.89 -6.06 -5.71
C GLU A 31 12.52 -5.73 -6.36
N GLU A 32 12.20 -6.25 -7.54
CA GLU A 32 10.89 -6.02 -8.16
C GLU A 32 9.75 -6.72 -7.39
N LYS A 33 10.02 -7.89 -6.81
CA LYS A 33 9.06 -8.62 -5.97
C LYS A 33 8.84 -7.92 -4.63
N GLU A 34 9.90 -7.41 -4.00
CA GLU A 34 9.79 -6.63 -2.78
C GLU A 34 9.03 -5.33 -3.01
N ALA A 35 9.35 -4.58 -4.07
CA ALA A 35 8.63 -3.37 -4.43
C ALA A 35 7.13 -3.63 -4.68
N ALA A 36 6.79 -4.70 -5.41
CA ALA A 36 5.40 -5.08 -5.62
C ALA A 36 4.69 -5.49 -4.31
N SER A 37 5.40 -6.15 -3.39
CA SER A 37 4.86 -6.55 -2.10
C SER A 37 4.63 -5.35 -1.16
N GLN A 38 5.53 -4.37 -1.14
CA GLN A 38 5.41 -3.15 -0.34
C GLN A 38 4.21 -2.31 -0.78
N ILE A 39 3.98 -2.18 -2.10
CA ILE A 39 2.81 -1.47 -2.63
C ILE A 39 1.51 -2.12 -2.17
N ARG A 40 1.41 -3.47 -2.24
CA ARG A 40 0.21 -4.19 -1.79
C ARG A 40 -0.04 -4.02 -0.29
N THR A 41 1.02 -4.10 0.51
CA THR A 41 0.93 -3.90 1.96
C THR A 41 0.47 -2.48 2.30
N LEU A 42 1.04 -1.45 1.65
CA LEU A 42 0.61 -0.07 1.85
C LEU A 42 -0.87 0.13 1.52
N VAL A 43 -1.32 -0.37 0.37
CA VAL A 43 -2.73 -0.27 -0.06
C VAL A 43 -3.64 -0.97 0.94
N ALA A 44 -3.29 -2.18 1.39
CA ALA A 44 -4.07 -2.91 2.39
C ALA A 44 -4.14 -2.16 3.73
N MET A 45 -3.05 -1.53 4.18
CA MET A 45 -3.04 -0.70 5.38
C MET A 45 -3.92 0.55 5.21
N GLN A 46 -3.83 1.22 4.07
CA GLN A 46 -4.65 2.39 3.77
C GLN A 46 -6.14 2.04 3.70
N GLU A 47 -6.51 0.95 3.03
CA GLU A 47 -7.91 0.48 3.00
C GLU A 47 -8.42 0.18 4.41
N MET A 48 -7.62 -0.50 5.23
CA MET A 48 -8.01 -0.80 6.60
C MET A 48 -8.15 0.46 7.46
N ALA A 49 -7.24 1.43 7.29
CA ALA A 49 -7.31 2.71 7.98
C ALA A 49 -8.56 3.50 7.54
N ASN A 50 -8.85 3.56 6.24
CA ASN A 50 -10.05 4.20 5.69
C ASN A 50 -11.36 3.53 6.12
N GLN A 51 -11.35 2.25 6.49
CA GLN A 51 -12.54 1.59 7.03
C GLN A 51 -12.69 1.74 8.54
N LYS A 52 -11.59 1.66 9.29
CA LYS A 52 -11.62 1.63 10.77
C LYS A 52 -11.60 3.04 11.37
N CYS A 53 -10.80 3.94 10.84
CA CYS A 53 -10.61 5.27 11.42
C CYS A 53 -11.88 6.13 11.35
N PRO A 54 -12.59 6.22 10.21
CA PRO A 54 -13.85 6.97 10.17
C PRO A 54 -14.90 6.50 11.16
N LYS A 55 -15.08 5.18 11.28
CA LYS A 55 -15.99 4.59 12.27
C LYS A 55 -15.59 4.92 13.70
N LEU A 56 -14.29 4.95 14.00
CA LEU A 56 -13.83 5.30 15.35
C LEU A 56 -14.02 6.78 15.66
N ILE A 57 -13.81 7.66 14.68
CA ILE A 57 -14.06 9.09 14.82
C ILE A 57 -15.56 9.32 15.04
N GLU A 58 -16.42 8.75 14.18
CA GLU A 58 -17.88 8.83 14.30
C GLU A 58 -18.38 8.33 15.66
N ASN A 59 -17.86 7.19 16.15
CA ASN A 59 -18.24 6.67 17.47
C ASN A 59 -17.81 7.58 18.64
N LYS A 60 -16.79 8.43 18.46
CA LYS A 60 -16.26 9.31 19.51
C LYS A 60 -16.82 10.73 19.45
N THR A 61 -17.08 11.23 18.25
CA THR A 61 -17.50 12.62 18.01
C THR A 61 -18.97 12.71 17.59
N GLY A 62 -19.55 11.63 17.05
CA GLY A 62 -20.86 11.66 16.40
C GLY A 62 -20.82 12.25 14.98
N SER A 63 -19.64 12.67 14.49
CA SER A 63 -19.45 13.20 13.15
C SER A 63 -18.86 12.14 12.22
N GLN A 64 -19.51 11.93 11.08
CA GLN A 64 -19.00 11.04 10.05
C GLN A 64 -17.95 11.76 9.22
N VAL A 65 -16.77 11.15 9.10
CA VAL A 65 -15.69 11.63 8.24
C VAL A 65 -15.57 10.75 7.01
N PHE A 66 -15.29 11.34 5.85
CA PHE A 66 -15.23 10.60 4.58
C PHE A 66 -13.80 10.51 4.05
N PHE A 67 -13.19 11.65 3.74
CA PHE A 67 -11.87 11.70 3.12
C PHE A 67 -10.86 12.38 4.05
N PRO A 68 -9.69 11.76 4.28
CA PRO A 68 -8.64 12.41 5.04
C PRO A 68 -8.12 13.63 4.28
N SER A 69 -7.88 14.72 4.99
CA SER A 69 -7.21 15.91 4.46
C SER A 69 -5.73 15.64 4.19
N LYS A 70 -5.13 14.69 4.91
CA LYS A 70 -3.73 14.31 4.75
C LYS A 70 -3.51 12.85 5.14
N THR A 71 -2.58 12.21 4.44
CA THR A 71 -2.11 10.85 4.72
C THR A 71 -0.61 10.90 4.91
N ASP A 72 -0.13 10.47 6.07
CA ASP A 72 1.28 10.28 6.41
C ASP A 72 1.57 8.78 6.54
N THR A 73 2.67 8.30 5.98
CA THR A 73 3.02 6.87 6.02
C THR A 73 4.49 6.69 5.70
N ASP A 74 5.15 5.76 6.38
CA ASP A 74 6.49 5.28 6.05
C ASP A 74 6.48 4.20 4.96
N LYS A 75 5.29 3.82 4.46
CA LYS A 75 5.04 2.78 3.46
C LYS A 75 5.34 1.36 3.90
N GLU A 76 5.79 1.18 5.14
CA GLU A 76 6.23 -0.11 5.66
C GLU A 76 5.47 -0.49 6.92
N THR A 77 5.52 0.34 7.97
CA THR A 77 5.01 -0.04 9.29
C THR A 77 3.75 0.70 9.72
N TYR A 78 3.48 1.89 9.19
CA TYR A 78 2.33 2.68 9.65
C TYR A 78 1.68 3.54 8.56
N VAL A 79 0.41 3.85 8.80
CA VAL A 79 -0.32 4.89 8.08
C VAL A 79 -1.10 5.74 9.07
N THR A 80 -0.92 7.05 8.98
CA THR A 80 -1.65 8.06 9.74
C THR A 80 -2.53 8.84 8.79
N LEU A 81 -3.82 8.81 9.05
CA LEU A 81 -4.82 9.60 8.35
C LEU A 81 -5.22 10.77 9.24
N GLU A 82 -5.24 11.97 8.67
CA GLU A 82 -5.64 13.21 9.34
C GLU A 82 -6.89 13.79 8.67
N TRP A 83 -7.79 14.33 9.49
CA TRP A 83 -9.01 15.02 9.07
C TRP A 83 -9.10 16.39 9.73
N VAL A 84 -9.65 17.34 8.99
CA VAL A 84 -10.08 18.65 9.49
C VAL A 84 -11.61 18.65 9.45
N GLY A 85 -12.23 18.94 10.58
CA GLY A 85 -13.70 19.00 10.70
C GLY A 85 -14.27 20.21 9.96
N GLU A 86 -15.49 20.05 9.45
CA GLU A 86 -16.22 21.09 8.74
C GLU A 86 -17.18 21.85 9.67
N ALA A 87 -17.81 22.92 9.17
CA ALA A 87 -18.81 23.67 9.91
C ALA A 87 -20.03 22.78 10.21
N GLY A 88 -20.22 22.44 11.48
CA GLY A 88 -21.28 21.52 11.93
C GLY A 88 -20.73 20.22 12.52
N ASP A 89 -19.44 19.95 12.36
CA ASP A 89 -18.80 18.82 13.02
C ASP A 89 -18.53 19.06 14.51
N ASN A 90 -18.53 17.95 15.25
CA ASN A 90 -18.27 17.93 16.69
C ASN A 90 -16.77 17.82 17.02
N PHE A 91 -15.90 18.03 16.05
CA PHE A 91 -14.44 18.04 16.21
C PHE A 91 -13.81 19.03 15.21
N LYS A 92 -12.62 19.55 15.53
CA LYS A 92 -11.82 20.42 14.66
C LYS A 92 -10.76 19.64 13.90
N THR A 93 -10.04 18.75 14.59
CA THR A 93 -9.00 17.93 13.99
C THR A 93 -9.08 16.51 14.52
N ALA A 94 -8.83 15.54 13.65
CA ALA A 94 -8.71 14.14 14.03
C ALA A 94 -7.51 13.52 13.34
N SER A 95 -6.76 12.69 14.05
CA SER A 95 -5.63 11.93 13.52
C SER A 95 -5.76 10.48 13.98
N CYS A 96 -5.68 9.55 13.05
CA CYS A 96 -5.78 8.13 13.31
C CYS A 96 -4.60 7.41 12.68
N THR A 97 -3.80 6.73 13.50
CA THR A 97 -2.66 5.94 13.08
C THR A 97 -2.99 4.47 13.17
N LEU A 98 -2.76 3.74 12.08
CA LEU A 98 -2.77 2.30 12.01
C LEU A 98 -1.34 1.80 11.91
N HIS A 99 -0.99 0.79 12.70
CA HIS A 99 0.32 0.16 12.66
C HIS A 99 0.18 -1.30 12.22
N GLN A 100 1.06 -1.73 11.31
CA GLN A 100 1.02 -3.04 10.67
C GLN A 100 1.08 -4.17 11.70
N SER A 101 2.01 -4.08 12.68
CA SER A 101 2.21 -5.10 13.71
C SER A 101 0.98 -5.32 14.62
N LEU A 102 0.13 -4.31 14.77
CA LEU A 102 -1.07 -4.38 15.59
C LEU A 102 -2.32 -4.82 14.79
N GLY A 103 -2.23 -4.89 13.45
CA GLY A 103 -3.37 -5.22 12.60
C GLY A 103 -4.56 -4.25 12.73
N GLY A 104 -4.30 -3.03 13.19
CA GLY A 104 -5.36 -2.07 13.49
C GLY A 104 -4.86 -0.75 14.05
N VAL A 105 -5.82 0.08 14.48
CA VAL A 105 -5.55 1.44 14.97
C VAL A 105 -4.70 1.36 16.24
N SER A 106 -3.51 1.95 16.15
CA SER A 106 -2.52 2.08 17.22
C SER A 106 -2.74 3.38 17.99
N LYS A 107 -3.07 4.47 17.29
CA LYS A 107 -3.27 5.79 17.89
C LYS A 107 -4.50 6.49 17.32
N LEU A 108 -5.28 7.14 18.17
CA LEU A 108 -6.37 8.03 17.77
C LEU A 108 -6.27 9.30 18.61
N VAL A 109 -6.21 10.44 17.93
CA VAL A 109 -6.16 11.77 18.54
C VAL A 109 -7.31 12.59 17.94
N ILE A 110 -8.11 13.25 18.76
CA ILE A 110 -9.18 14.15 18.33
C ILE A 110 -9.09 15.43 19.16
N ASP A 111 -9.05 16.60 18.51
CA ASP A 111 -8.90 17.91 19.16
C ASP A 111 -7.74 17.93 20.16
N ASP A 112 -6.58 17.43 19.72
CA ASP A 112 -5.35 17.29 20.51
C ASP A 112 -5.46 16.33 21.72
N LYS A 113 -6.60 15.66 21.91
CA LYS A 113 -6.80 14.64 22.95
C LYS A 113 -6.52 13.26 22.40
N VAL A 114 -5.57 12.57 23.03
CA VAL A 114 -5.27 11.16 22.73
C VAL A 114 -6.37 10.28 23.33
N LEU A 115 -7.15 9.63 22.46
CA LEU A 115 -8.25 8.74 22.83
C LEU A 115 -7.87 7.26 22.79
N ILE A 116 -6.93 6.91 21.92
CA ILE A 116 -6.36 5.56 21.80
C ILE A 116 -4.84 5.73 21.72
N ASP A 117 -4.12 4.98 22.53
CA ASP A 117 -2.67 4.84 22.47
C ASP A 117 -2.29 3.41 22.84
N LYS A 118 -2.03 2.59 21.83
CA LYS A 118 -1.59 1.21 21.99
C LYS A 118 -0.08 1.16 21.81
N LYS A 119 0.61 0.56 22.77
CA LYS A 119 2.03 0.27 22.66
C LYS A 119 2.27 -0.73 21.53
N ILE A 120 3.24 -0.39 20.69
CA ILE A 120 3.78 -1.21 19.60
C ILE A 120 4.99 -1.98 20.12
#